data_AF-A0A7X6YE67-F1
#
_entry.id   AF-A0A7X6YE67-F1
#
_cell.length_a   1.000
_cell.length_b   1.000
_cell.length_c   1.000
_cell.angle_alpha   90.00
_cell.angle_beta   90.00
_cell.angle_gamma   90.00
#
_symmetry.space_group_name_H-M   'P 1'
#
loop_
_entity.id
_entity.type
_entity.pdbx_description
1 polymer ?
#
loop_
_entity_poly.entity_id
_entity_poly.type
_entity_poly.pdbx_seq_one_letter_code
_entity_poly.pdbx_strand_id
1 'polypeptide(L)' 'MDAELMRELRHRAVDERKSLSAWITDKLRFVVRQDDATADARKDGLVLLEKGVRLGGQTCVREKLYDR' A
#
# COMPACT_ATOMS: atom_id res chain seq x y z
N MET A 1 8.27 24.23 -9.83
CA MET A 1 7.93 22.95 -10.50
C MET A 1 8.75 22.86 -11.76
N ASP A 2 9.40 21.72 -11.99
CA ASP A 2 10.18 21.47 -13.19
C ASP A 2 9.30 21.51 -14.45
N ALA A 3 9.71 22.29 -15.45
CA ALA A 3 8.96 22.49 -16.68
C ALA A 3 8.92 21.21 -17.55
N GLU A 4 9.96 20.39 -17.49
CA GLU A 4 10.01 19.12 -18.21
C GLU A 4 9.04 18.12 -17.59
N LEU A 5 9.04 18.03 -16.26
CA LEU A 5 8.08 17.23 -15.51
C LEU A 5 6.63 17.64 -15.81
N MET A 6 6.34 18.94 -15.82
CA MET A 6 4.98 19.43 -16.15
C MET A 6 4.54 19.09 -17.58
N ARG A 7 5.48 19.02 -18.53
CA ARG A 7 5.19 18.59 -19.90
C ARG A 7 4.84 17.11 -19.93
N GLU A 8 5.62 16.27 -19.27
CA GLU A 8 5.35 14.83 -19.19
C GLU A 8 4.00 14.53 -18.54
N LEU A 9 3.72 15.15 -17.38
CA LEU A 9 2.46 14.92 -16.67
C LEU A 9 1.24 15.33 -17.50
N ARG A 10 1.34 16.40 -18.30
CA ARG A 10 0.29 16.81 -19.23
C ARG A 10 0.06 15.78 -20.33
N HIS A 11 1.12 15.24 -20.92
CA HIS A 11 1.00 14.18 -21.92
C HIS A 11 0.29 12.95 -21.34
N ARG A 12 0.72 12.49 -20.16
CA ARG A 12 0.11 11.34 -19.47
C ARG A 12 -1.37 11.58 -19.13
N ALA A 13 -1.73 12.80 -18.73
CA ALA A 13 -3.13 13.14 -18.46
C ALA A 13 -4.00 13.09 -19.73
N VAL A 14 -3.46 13.54 -20.87
CA VAL A 14 -4.12 13.47 -22.18
C VAL A 14 -4.30 12.02 -22.63
N ASP A 15 -3.29 11.17 -22.45
CA ASP A 15 -3.38 9.73 -22.78
C ASP A 15 -4.52 9.04 -22.02
N GLU A 16 -4.75 9.43 -20.76
CA GLU A 16 -5.85 8.93 -19.94
C GLU A 16 -7.19 9.70 -20.15
N ARG A 17 -7.27 10.61 -21.13
CA ARG A 17 -8.44 11.47 -21.41
C ARG A 17 -8.93 12.27 -20.20
N LYS A 18 -8.01 12.75 -19.36
CA LYS A 18 -8.30 13.52 -18.15
C LYS A 18 -7.67 14.91 -18.22
N SER A 19 -8.22 15.84 -17.44
CA SER A 19 -7.50 17.07 -17.12
C SER A 19 -6.28 16.73 -16.25
N LEU A 20 -5.23 17.57 -16.32
CA LEU A 20 -4.03 17.37 -15.51
C LEU A 20 -4.35 17.28 -14.00
N SER A 21 -5.25 18.14 -13.51
CA SER A 21 -5.65 18.15 -12.10
C SER A 21 -6.40 16.88 -11.69
N ALA A 22 -7.29 16.37 -12.55
CA ALA A 22 -8.00 15.11 -12.30
C ALA A 22 -7.02 13.93 -12.28
N TRP A 23 -6.09 13.89 -13.22
CA TRP A 23 -5.07 12.85 -13.31
C TRP A 23 -4.15 12.84 -12.07
N ILE A 24 -3.65 14.02 -11.65
CA ILE A 24 -2.83 14.14 -10.43
C ILE A 24 -3.62 13.68 -9.20
N THR A 25 -4.88 14.09 -9.08
CA THR A 25 -5.74 13.69 -7.95
C THR A 25 -5.91 12.17 -7.89
N ASP A 26 -6.11 11.52 -9.04
CA ASP A 26 -6.23 10.07 -9.10
C ASP A 26 -4.94 9.36 -8.69
N LYS A 27 -3.77 9.84 -9.14
CA LYS A 27 -2.48 9.27 -8.74
C LYS A 27 -2.22 9.47 -7.24
N LEU A 28 -2.55 10.64 -6.68
CA LEU A 28 -2.45 10.88 -5.24
C LEU A 28 -3.36 9.95 -4.44
N ARG A 29 -4.62 9.77 -4.87
CA ARG A 29 -5.53 8.81 -4.24
C ARG A 29 -5.02 7.37 -4.32
N PHE A 30 -4.42 7.00 -5.44
CA PHE A 30 -3.83 5.68 -5.62
C PHE A 30 -2.68 5.44 -4.64
N VAL A 31 -1.76 6.40 -4.51
CA VAL A 31 -0.62 6.34 -3.58
C VAL A 31 -1.12 6.25 -2.14
N VAL A 32 -2.02 7.13 -1.72
CA VAL A 32 -2.58 7.12 -0.35
C VAL A 32 -3.28 5.79 -0.05
N ARG A 33 -4.06 5.25 -0.99
CA ARG A 33 -4.71 3.94 -0.82
C ARG A 33 -3.71 2.78 -0.72
N GLN A 34 -2.59 2.85 -1.42
CA GLN A 34 -1.53 1.83 -1.31
C GLN A 34 -0.83 1.91 0.05
N ASP A 35 -0.60 3.11 0.57
CA ASP A 35 -0.03 3.31 1.89
C ASP A 35 -0.99 2.80 2.98
N ASP A 36 -2.28 3.12 2.88
CA ASP A 36 -3.31 2.62 3.80
C ASP A 36 -3.41 1.09 3.75
N ALA A 37 -3.45 0.50 2.55
CA ALA A 37 -3.51 -0.95 2.38
C ALA A 37 -2.26 -1.66 2.95
N THR A 38 -1.08 -1.04 2.84
CA THR A 38 0.16 -1.57 3.39
C THR A 38 0.19 -1.45 4.93
N ALA A 39 -0.30 -0.33 5.47
CA ALA A 39 -0.43 -0.13 6.91
C ALA A 39 -1.44 -1.11 7.53
N ASP A 40 -2.57 -1.33 6.87
CA ASP A 40 -3.61 -2.27 7.31
C ASP A 40 -3.11 -3.72 7.22
N ALA A 41 -2.49 -4.12 6.11
CA ALA A 41 -1.90 -5.46 5.98
C ALA A 41 -0.82 -5.73 7.05
N ARG A 42 -0.01 -4.71 7.39
CA ARG A 42 0.97 -4.80 8.47
C ARG A 42 0.31 -4.96 9.84
N LYS A 43 -0.75 -4.20 10.12
CA LYS A 43 -1.51 -4.29 11.36
C LYS A 43 -2.19 -5.64 11.50
N ASP A 44 -2.82 -6.14 10.46
CA ASP A 44 -3.45 -7.45 10.43
C ASP A 44 -2.44 -8.58 10.61
N GLY A 45 -1.27 -8.46 9.96
CA GLY A 45 -0.15 -9.38 10.18
C GLY A 45 0.34 -9.39 11.63
N LEU A 46 0.44 -8.23 12.28
CA LEU A 46 0.81 -8.15 13.70
C LEU A 46 -0.25 -8.78 14.61
N VAL A 47 -1.53 -8.48 14.38
CA VAL A 47 -2.64 -9.09 15.14
C VAL A 47 -2.67 -10.61 14.96
N LEU A 48 -2.38 -11.11 13.77
CA LEU A 48 -2.29 -12.54 13.49
C LEU A 48 -1.12 -13.20 14.25
N LEU A 49 0.04 -12.54 14.28
CA LEU A 49 1.23 -13.00 15.01
C LEU A 49 1.03 -13.00 16.53
N GLU A 50 0.28 -12.02 17.06
CA GLU A 50 -0.08 -11.93 18.48
C GLU A 50 -1.13 -12.98 18.89
N LYS A 51 -2.16 -13.20 18.07
CA LYS A 51 -3.19 -14.23 18.33
C LYS A 51 -2.66 -15.65 18.17
N GLY A 52 -1.56 -15.80 17.44
CA GLY A 52 -0.95 -17.07 17.12
C GLY A 52 -1.63 -17.77 15.95
N VAL A 53 -0.82 -18.45 15.15
CA VAL A 53 -1.27 -19.18 13.97
C VAL A 53 -1.41 -20.65 14.33
N ARG A 54 -2.53 -21.27 13.97
CA ARG A 54 -2.69 -22.73 14.12
C ARG A 54 -1.88 -23.44 13.05
N LEU A 55 -0.82 -24.14 13.48
CA LEU A 55 0.01 -24.98 12.62
C LEU A 55 -0.05 -26.41 13.17
N GLY A 56 -0.47 -27.37 12.35
CA GLY A 56 -0.52 -28.79 12.75
C GLY A 56 -1.43 -29.10 13.96
N GLY A 57 -2.48 -28.30 14.19
CA GLY A 57 -3.41 -28.48 15.31
C GLY A 57 -3.00 -27.80 16.62
N GLN A 58 -1.84 -27.14 16.67
CA GLN A 58 -1.37 -26.37 17.82
C GLN A 58 -1.32 -24.88 17.48
N THR A 59 -1.70 -24.02 18.44
CA THR A 59 -1.60 -22.56 18.28
C THR A 59 -0.18 -22.11 18.60
N CYS A 60 0.53 -21.60 17.59
CA CYS A 60 1.87 -21.05 17.72
C CYS A 60 1.82 -19.53 17.73
N VAL A 61 2.12 -18.93 18.88
CA VAL A 61 2.29 -17.47 19.04
C VAL A 61 3.73 -17.07 18.73
N ARG A 62 3.96 -15.82 18.30
CA ARG A 62 5.27 -15.28 17.89
C ARG A 62 6.42 -15.61 18.86
N GLU A 63 6.16 -15.56 20.15
CA GLU A 63 7.15 -15.86 21.21
C GLU A 63 7.70 -17.29 21.14
N LYS A 64 6.91 -18.25 20.64
CA LYS A 64 7.34 -19.64 20.44
C LYS A 64 8.07 -19.88 19.11
N LEU A 65 7.96 -18.95 18.15
CA LEU A 65 8.58 -19.09 16.82
C LEU A 65 10.00 -18.53 16.77
N TYR A 66 10.35 -17.61 17.67
CA TYR A 66 11.67 -16.96 17.71
C TYR A 66 12.70 -17.67 18.62
N ASP A 67 12.27 -18.67 19.40
CA ASP A 67 13.12 -19.40 20.37
C ASP A 67 13.82 -20.64 19.77
N ARG A 68 14.14 -20.63 18.47
CA ARG A 68 14.87 -21.72 17.80
C ARG A 68 16.00 -21.23 16.90
#